data_AF-A0A536YBK3-F1
#
_entry.id   AF-A0A536YBK3-F1
#
_cell.length_a   1.000
_cell.length_b   1.000
_cell.length_c   1.000
_cell.angle_alpha   90.00
_cell.angle_beta   90.00
_cell.angle_gamma   90.00
#
_symmetry.space_group_name_H-M   'P 1'
#
loop_
_entity.id
_entity.type
_entity.pdbx_description
1 polymer ?
#
loop_
_entity_poly.entity_id
_entity_poly.type
_entity_poly.pdbx_seq_one_letter_code
_entity_poly.pdbx_strand_id
1 'polypeptide(L)'
;TGDSARDEIVVDGLMRRVHDVALACDREGLFAGPAIILSAGGSAAFDIVARDLPMKLSKPVLTILRSGCYVTHDSGFYNRMLEGVKARSGAAWQSRPGLQPALEVWSRVQSCPEPGLAILTMGKRDASFDLEMPIASKRYRPGTDAAPQSVPASWKIANMNDQHAYLRFPVDGDTAPQVGDLVGCGISHPCTTFDKWRALFTVDDDYRVTGAIRTFF
;
A
#
# COMPACT_ATOMS: atom_id res chain seq x y z
N THR A 1 8.81 9.75 -4.33
CA THR A 1 8.17 10.42 -5.47
C THR A 1 7.87 9.47 -6.62
N GLY A 2 8.47 8.27 -6.63
CA GLY A 2 8.38 7.35 -7.77
C GLY A 2 9.42 7.65 -8.84
N ASP A 3 10.13 8.79 -8.73
CA ASP A 3 11.34 9.09 -9.46
C ASP A 3 12.53 8.52 -8.68
N SER A 4 13.11 7.45 -9.21
CA SER A 4 14.19 6.72 -8.55
C SER A 4 15.43 7.57 -8.31
N ALA A 5 15.80 8.46 -9.25
CA ALA A 5 17.00 9.28 -9.13
C ALA A 5 16.82 10.35 -8.04
N ARG A 6 15.64 10.99 -8.02
CA ARG A 6 15.32 11.96 -6.98
C ARG A 6 15.18 11.32 -5.60
N ASP A 7 14.52 10.17 -5.53
CA ASP A 7 14.31 9.44 -4.27
C ASP A 7 15.65 8.97 -3.69
N GLU A 8 16.59 8.52 -4.53
CA GLU A 8 17.96 8.15 -4.12
C GLU A 8 18.72 9.34 -3.54
N ILE A 9 18.74 10.50 -4.22
CA ILE A 9 19.41 11.71 -3.71
C ILE A 9 18.87 12.13 -2.32
N VAL A 10 17.55 12.06 -2.14
CA VAL A 10 16.91 12.45 -0.86
C VAL A 10 17.29 11.47 0.24
N VAL A 11 17.23 10.16 -0.02
CA VAL A 11 17.54 9.12 0.96
C VAL A 11 19.02 9.14 1.30
N ASP A 12 19.92 9.30 0.32
CA ASP A 12 21.36 9.43 0.54
C ASP A 12 21.68 10.65 1.41
N GLY A 13 21.01 11.77 1.16
CA GLY A 13 21.13 12.97 1.98
C GLY A 13 20.68 12.72 3.42
N LEU A 14 19.62 11.95 3.63
CA LEU A 14 19.18 11.54 4.96
C LEU A 14 20.18 10.61 5.64
N MET A 15 20.68 9.58 4.92
CA MET A 15 21.66 8.63 5.46
C MET A 15 22.93 9.35 5.88
N ARG A 16 23.48 10.24 5.04
CA ARG A 16 24.66 11.04 5.39
C ARG A 16 24.46 11.82 6.69
N ARG A 17 23.33 12.52 6.85
CA ARG A 17 23.03 13.24 8.10
C ARG A 17 22.94 12.32 9.31
N VAL A 18 22.35 11.14 9.16
CA VAL A 18 22.26 10.15 10.25
C VAL A 18 23.67 9.67 10.65
N HIS A 19 24.52 9.34 9.67
CA HIS A 19 25.92 8.95 9.91
C HIS A 19 26.73 10.05 10.57
N ASP A 20 26.63 11.28 10.07
CA ASP A 20 27.39 12.43 10.59
C ASP A 20 27.05 12.71 12.06
N VAL A 21 25.75 12.67 12.41
CA VAL A 21 25.29 12.83 13.78
C VAL A 21 25.75 11.66 14.66
N ALA A 22 25.61 10.42 14.19
CA ALA A 22 26.04 9.24 14.94
C ALA A 22 27.55 9.27 15.23
N LEU A 23 28.38 9.65 14.25
CA LEU A 23 29.83 9.80 14.42
C LEU A 23 30.18 10.94 15.38
N ALA A 24 29.48 12.07 15.31
CA ALA A 24 29.71 13.18 16.24
C ALA A 24 29.42 12.75 17.69
N CYS A 25 28.26 12.11 17.92
CA CYS A 25 27.89 11.58 19.22
C CYS A 25 28.87 10.50 19.73
N ASP A 26 29.38 9.65 18.83
CA ASP A 26 30.35 8.61 19.18
C ASP A 26 31.70 9.19 19.61
N ARG A 27 32.21 10.17 18.86
CA ARG A 27 33.46 10.89 19.20
C ARG A 27 33.38 11.62 20.53
N GLU A 28 32.21 12.17 20.85
CA GLU A 28 31.96 12.87 22.12
C GLU A 28 31.56 11.93 23.26
N GLY A 29 31.48 10.62 23.02
CA GLY A 29 31.13 9.63 24.06
C GLY A 29 29.70 9.75 24.58
N LEU A 30 28.76 10.30 23.79
CA LEU A 30 27.40 10.64 24.23
C LEU A 30 26.46 9.42 24.34
N PHE A 31 26.90 8.24 23.90
CA PHE A 31 26.10 7.02 24.01
C PHE A 31 26.27 6.35 25.37
N ALA A 32 25.23 6.33 26.20
CA ALA A 32 25.28 5.74 27.54
C ALA A 32 25.23 4.19 27.55
N GLY A 33 24.48 3.58 26.62
CA GLY A 33 24.24 2.15 26.59
C GLY A 33 25.48 1.31 26.22
N PRO A 34 25.43 -0.03 26.44
CA PRO A 34 26.48 -0.95 26.01
C PRO A 34 26.49 -1.18 24.49
N ALA A 35 25.41 -0.81 23.79
CA ALA A 35 25.26 -0.86 22.34
C ALA A 35 24.58 0.43 21.85
N ILE A 36 24.83 0.78 20.59
CA ILE A 36 24.25 1.94 19.91
C ILE A 36 23.13 1.46 19.00
N ILE A 37 21.96 2.08 19.08
CA ILE A 37 20.84 1.76 18.20
C ILE A 37 20.78 2.80 17.07
N LEU A 38 20.91 2.34 15.83
CA LEU A 38 20.63 3.15 14.65
C LEU A 38 19.34 2.67 14.01
N SER A 39 18.37 3.56 13.88
CA SER A 39 17.06 3.16 13.36
C SER A 39 16.45 4.17 12.41
N ALA A 40 16.05 3.70 11.24
CA ALA A 40 15.36 4.51 10.24
C ALA A 40 14.14 3.76 9.68
N GLY A 41 13.13 4.54 9.25
CA GLY A 41 12.03 4.03 8.45
C GLY A 41 12.39 4.02 6.97
N GLY A 42 11.54 3.44 6.12
CA GLY A 42 11.80 3.48 4.68
C GLY A 42 10.92 2.59 3.83
N SER A 43 9.60 2.55 4.01
CA SER A 43 8.73 1.67 3.20
C SER A 43 8.93 1.80 1.67
N ALA A 44 9.38 2.98 1.20
CA ALA A 44 9.64 3.28 -0.22
C ALA A 44 11.09 3.07 -0.69
N ALA A 45 12.05 2.95 0.24
CA ALA A 45 13.49 2.91 -0.04
C ALA A 45 14.23 2.05 1.00
N PHE A 46 13.58 0.99 1.46
CA PHE A 46 14.09 0.15 2.54
C PHE A 46 15.36 -0.58 2.14
N ASP A 47 15.56 -0.80 0.84
CA ASP A 47 16.76 -1.36 0.24
C ASP A 47 17.97 -0.45 0.47
N ILE A 48 17.81 0.86 0.20
CA ILE A 48 18.86 1.87 0.43
C ILE A 48 19.15 1.97 1.92
N VAL A 49 18.11 2.09 2.76
CA VAL A 49 18.26 2.18 4.21
C VAL A 49 18.93 0.93 4.79
N ALA A 50 18.52 -0.27 4.37
CA ALA A 50 19.11 -1.51 4.87
C ALA A 50 20.58 -1.66 4.47
N ARG A 51 20.96 -1.16 3.29
CA ARG A 51 22.34 -1.16 2.80
C ARG A 51 23.21 -0.14 3.54
N ASP A 52 22.69 1.08 3.73
CA ASP A 52 23.51 2.22 4.10
C ASP A 52 23.44 2.58 5.58
N LEU A 53 22.40 2.19 6.32
CA LEU A 53 22.28 2.50 7.75
C LEU A 53 23.31 1.79 8.65
N PRO A 54 23.75 0.54 8.39
CA PRO A 54 24.79 -0.10 9.19
C PRO A 54 26.11 0.66 9.16
N MET A 55 26.74 0.83 10.32
CA MET A 55 28.07 1.43 10.43
C MET A 55 28.86 0.88 11.61
N LYS A 56 30.18 1.14 11.64
CA LYS A 56 31.04 0.83 12.77
C LYS A 56 31.23 2.07 13.65
N LEU A 57 31.00 1.93 14.95
CA LEU A 57 31.20 2.94 15.99
C LEU A 57 32.01 2.34 17.14
N SER A 58 32.29 3.12 18.18
CA SER A 58 33.07 2.68 19.36
C SER A 58 32.44 1.51 20.13
N LYS A 59 31.13 1.29 19.97
CA LYS A 59 30.34 0.23 20.61
C LYS A 59 29.61 -0.62 19.57
N PRO A 60 29.18 -1.85 19.91
CA PRO A 60 28.32 -2.66 19.04
C PRO A 60 27.10 -1.87 18.57
N VAL A 61 26.79 -1.93 17.27
CA VAL A 61 25.67 -1.22 16.66
C VAL A 61 24.55 -2.20 16.33
N LEU A 62 23.34 -1.90 16.82
CA LEU A 62 22.10 -2.57 16.43
C LEU A 62 21.35 -1.70 15.42
N THR A 63 21.26 -2.17 14.19
CA THR A 63 20.51 -1.50 13.12
C THR A 63 19.06 -1.99 13.09
N ILE A 64 18.10 -1.07 13.11
CA ILE A 64 16.66 -1.38 13.11
C ILE A 64 15.97 -0.65 11.95
N LEU A 65 15.44 -1.40 10.99
CA LEU A 65 14.58 -0.90 9.92
C LEU A 65 13.10 -0.90 10.37
N ARG A 66 12.42 0.24 10.23
CA ARG A 66 11.02 0.43 10.65
C ARG A 66 10.09 0.65 9.45
N SER A 67 10.06 -0.30 8.53
CA SER A 67 9.14 -0.28 7.38
C SER A 67 7.71 -0.58 7.80
N GLY A 68 6.73 0.12 7.22
CA GLY A 68 5.33 0.07 7.63
C GLY A 68 4.42 -0.68 6.65
N CYS A 69 4.09 -0.06 5.52
CA CYS A 69 3.07 -0.52 4.56
C CYS A 69 3.41 -1.86 3.83
N TYR A 70 4.47 -2.56 4.21
CA TYR A 70 4.90 -3.81 3.59
C TYR A 70 3.98 -5.03 3.82
N VAL A 71 3.11 -5.01 4.84
CA VAL A 71 2.32 -6.19 5.27
C VAL A 71 1.15 -6.43 4.33
N THR A 72 0.42 -5.38 3.99
CA THR A 72 -0.66 -5.46 3.01
C THR A 72 -0.19 -5.07 1.62
N HIS A 73 0.86 -4.26 1.52
CA HIS A 73 1.22 -3.53 0.31
C HIS A 73 0.05 -2.72 -0.28
N ASP A 74 0.33 -1.82 -1.20
CA ASP A 74 -0.72 -1.01 -1.84
C ASP A 74 -0.93 -1.45 -3.29
N SER A 75 -2.07 -1.05 -3.86
CA SER A 75 -2.37 -1.29 -5.28
C SER A 75 -1.87 -0.17 -6.20
N GLY A 76 -1.18 0.85 -5.68
CA GLY A 76 -0.97 2.13 -6.34
C GLY A 76 0.44 2.69 -6.17
N PHE A 77 0.60 3.64 -5.26
CA PHE A 77 1.80 4.47 -5.12
C PHE A 77 3.07 3.69 -4.75
N TYR A 78 2.99 2.83 -3.74
CA TYR A 78 4.09 1.98 -3.28
C TYR A 78 4.40 0.86 -4.28
N ASN A 79 3.41 0.34 -5.00
CA ASN A 79 3.66 -0.62 -6.07
C ASN A 79 4.57 -0.03 -7.16
N ARG A 80 4.40 1.25 -7.51
CA ARG A 80 5.33 1.93 -8.44
C ARG A 80 6.72 2.12 -7.85
N MET A 81 6.82 2.38 -6.55
CA MET A 81 8.11 2.51 -5.87
C MET A 81 8.89 1.19 -5.82
N LEU A 82 8.19 0.05 -5.80
CA LEU A 82 8.84 -1.25 -5.86
C LEU A 82 9.65 -1.47 -7.12
N GLU A 83 9.27 -0.89 -8.26
CA GLU A 83 10.06 -1.04 -9.48
C GLU A 83 11.45 -0.42 -9.32
N GLY A 84 11.54 0.74 -8.65
CA GLY A 84 12.83 1.35 -8.28
C GLY A 84 13.62 0.48 -7.30
N VAL A 85 12.96 -0.07 -6.28
CA VAL A 85 13.59 -1.00 -5.33
C VAL A 85 14.11 -2.26 -6.03
N LYS A 86 13.31 -2.87 -6.92
CA LYS A 86 13.69 -4.06 -7.69
C LYS A 86 14.90 -3.80 -8.58
N ALA A 87 14.96 -2.64 -9.22
CA ALA A 87 16.09 -2.24 -10.05
C ALA A 87 17.39 -2.12 -9.23
N ARG A 88 17.32 -1.59 -8.00
CA ARG A 88 18.49 -1.38 -7.13
C ARG A 88 18.91 -2.60 -6.30
N SER A 89 17.98 -3.51 -5.98
CA SER A 89 18.20 -4.60 -5.02
C SER A 89 18.87 -5.85 -5.62
N GLY A 90 19.13 -5.87 -6.93
CA GLY A 90 19.90 -6.93 -7.60
C GLY A 90 19.22 -8.31 -7.67
N ALA A 91 19.97 -9.32 -8.11
CA ALA A 91 19.45 -10.64 -8.48
C ALA A 91 18.81 -11.43 -7.32
N ALA A 92 19.30 -11.24 -6.09
CA ALA A 92 18.76 -11.94 -4.90
C ALA A 92 17.36 -11.47 -4.51
N TRP A 93 17.01 -10.22 -4.85
CA TRP A 93 15.65 -9.71 -4.68
C TRP A 93 14.75 -10.21 -5.81
N GLN A 94 15.26 -10.21 -7.04
CA GLN A 94 14.53 -10.65 -8.23
C GLN A 94 14.16 -12.14 -8.20
N SER A 95 14.86 -12.96 -7.40
CA SER A 95 14.54 -14.38 -7.21
C SER A 95 13.42 -14.66 -6.21
N ARG A 96 12.88 -13.64 -5.53
CA ARG A 96 11.79 -13.76 -4.56
C ARG A 96 10.49 -13.13 -5.10
N PRO A 97 9.32 -13.62 -4.68
CA PRO A 97 8.06 -12.93 -4.94
C PRO A 97 8.14 -11.49 -4.39
N GLY A 98 7.79 -10.51 -5.21
CA GLY A 98 7.67 -9.12 -4.76
C GLY A 98 6.53 -8.96 -3.74
N LEU A 99 6.45 -7.80 -3.10
CA LEU A 99 5.29 -7.50 -2.25
C LEU A 99 4.02 -7.46 -3.12
N GLN A 100 2.93 -7.97 -2.58
CA GLN A 100 1.65 -8.07 -3.28
C GLN A 100 0.58 -7.28 -2.53
N PRO A 101 -0.32 -6.58 -3.24
CA PRO A 101 -1.49 -5.97 -2.61
C PRO A 101 -2.36 -7.06 -1.95
N ALA A 102 -2.71 -6.86 -0.69
CA ALA A 102 -3.45 -7.81 0.15
C ALA A 102 -4.58 -7.12 0.95
N LEU A 103 -4.94 -5.88 0.59
CA LEU A 103 -6.10 -5.18 1.13
C LEU A 103 -7.04 -4.77 -0.02
N GLU A 104 -8.28 -5.24 0.08
CA GLU A 104 -9.37 -4.86 -0.80
C GLU A 104 -10.54 -4.32 0.03
N VAL A 105 -11.20 -3.28 -0.45
CA VAL A 105 -12.52 -2.86 0.06
C VAL A 105 -13.57 -3.29 -0.96
N TRP A 106 -14.48 -4.13 -0.51
CA TRP A 106 -15.60 -4.63 -1.31
C TRP A 106 -16.85 -3.81 -1.02
N SER A 107 -17.49 -3.32 -2.08
CA SER A 107 -18.70 -2.50 -2.01
C SER A 107 -19.72 -2.96 -3.04
N ARG A 108 -20.98 -2.57 -2.86
CA ARG A 108 -22.06 -2.92 -3.79
C ARG A 108 -22.34 -1.77 -4.74
N VAL A 109 -22.68 -2.07 -5.99
CA VAL A 109 -23.29 -1.12 -6.90
C VAL A 109 -24.72 -0.85 -6.43
N GLN A 110 -24.96 0.35 -5.91
CA GLN A 110 -26.25 0.77 -5.40
C GLN A 110 -27.14 1.35 -6.50
N SER A 111 -26.55 2.04 -7.48
CA SER A 111 -27.28 2.72 -8.55
C SER A 111 -26.43 2.87 -9.80
N CYS A 112 -27.07 2.81 -10.98
CA CYS A 112 -26.48 3.17 -12.28
C CYS A 112 -27.35 4.29 -12.89
N PRO A 113 -27.21 5.54 -12.41
CA PRO A 113 -28.18 6.60 -12.71
C PRO A 113 -28.07 7.16 -14.14
N GLU A 114 -26.90 7.02 -14.76
CA GLU A 114 -26.64 7.44 -16.13
C GLU A 114 -25.67 6.46 -16.81
N PRO A 115 -25.66 6.37 -18.15
CA PRO A 115 -24.67 5.57 -18.86
C PRO A 115 -23.24 5.91 -18.45
N GLY A 116 -22.43 4.88 -18.17
CA GLY A 116 -21.03 5.04 -17.79
C GLY A 116 -20.79 5.53 -16.36
N LEU A 117 -21.82 5.55 -15.49
CA LEU A 117 -21.68 5.84 -14.07
C LEU A 117 -22.39 4.78 -13.20
N ALA A 118 -21.66 4.29 -12.20
CA ALA A 118 -22.19 3.49 -11.11
C ALA A 118 -21.83 4.14 -9.77
N ILE A 119 -22.77 4.10 -8.83
CA ILE A 119 -22.58 4.58 -7.45
C ILE A 119 -22.37 3.35 -6.55
N LEU A 120 -21.24 3.33 -5.85
CA LEU A 120 -20.87 2.25 -4.94
C LEU A 120 -21.16 2.59 -3.49
N THR A 121 -21.47 1.58 -2.67
CA THR A 121 -21.75 1.71 -1.22
C THR A 121 -20.48 1.81 -0.35
N MET A 122 -19.45 2.49 -0.83
CA MET A 122 -18.26 2.82 -0.04
C MET A 122 -17.88 4.27 -0.30
N GLY A 123 -17.36 4.96 0.71
CA GLY A 123 -16.91 6.34 0.60
C GLY A 123 -15.66 6.61 1.42
N LYS A 124 -15.44 7.90 1.70
CA LYS A 124 -14.28 8.40 2.47
C LYS A 124 -14.18 7.79 3.86
N ARG A 125 -15.30 7.29 4.40
CA ARG A 125 -15.38 6.61 5.69
C ARG A 125 -14.93 5.15 5.65
N ASP A 126 -14.76 4.59 4.46
CA ASP A 126 -14.45 3.16 4.26
C ASP A 126 -13.07 2.95 3.62
N ALA A 127 -12.62 3.86 2.75
CA ALA A 127 -11.35 3.72 2.03
C ALA A 127 -10.55 5.02 2.01
N SER A 128 -9.22 4.90 1.93
CA SER A 128 -8.29 6.02 1.73
C SER A 128 -8.47 6.66 0.36
N PHE A 129 -8.28 7.98 0.29
CA PHE A 129 -8.36 8.80 -0.93
C PHE A 129 -7.30 9.92 -0.94
N ASP A 130 -6.37 9.88 0.01
CA ASP A 130 -5.40 10.94 0.33
C ASP A 130 -4.17 10.92 -0.58
N LEU A 131 -3.75 9.73 -1.03
CA LEU A 131 -2.69 9.58 -2.04
C LEU A 131 -3.28 9.38 -3.44
N GLU A 132 -4.13 8.38 -3.61
CA GLU A 132 -4.84 8.06 -4.85
C GLU A 132 -6.23 7.51 -4.54
N MET A 133 -7.13 7.59 -5.52
CA MET A 133 -8.44 6.95 -5.41
C MET A 133 -8.31 5.41 -5.40
N PRO A 134 -9.22 4.69 -4.71
CA PRO A 134 -9.27 3.23 -4.78
C PRO A 134 -9.37 2.71 -6.22
N ILE A 135 -8.73 1.59 -6.51
CA ILE A 135 -8.62 1.03 -7.87
C ILE A 135 -9.58 -0.15 -8.01
N ALA A 136 -10.63 0.00 -8.81
CA ALA A 136 -11.52 -1.12 -9.13
C ALA A 136 -10.73 -2.21 -9.87
N SER A 137 -10.72 -3.42 -9.33
CA SER A 137 -9.93 -4.54 -9.87
C SER A 137 -10.76 -5.81 -10.08
N LYS A 138 -11.82 -5.99 -9.29
CA LYS A 138 -12.67 -7.17 -9.32
C LYS A 138 -14.15 -6.80 -9.29
N ARG A 139 -14.97 -7.66 -9.88
CA ARG A 139 -16.43 -7.65 -9.83
C ARG A 139 -16.92 -9.04 -9.42
N TYR A 140 -18.00 -9.09 -8.67
CA TYR A 140 -18.75 -10.32 -8.45
C TYR A 140 -20.24 -10.05 -8.58
N ARG A 141 -20.93 -10.79 -9.44
CA ARG A 141 -22.39 -10.76 -9.59
C ARG A 141 -23.04 -11.93 -8.85
N PRO A 142 -23.70 -11.69 -7.71
CA PRO A 142 -24.37 -12.74 -6.97
C PRO A 142 -25.40 -13.49 -7.82
N GLY A 143 -25.37 -14.82 -7.76
CA GLY A 143 -26.29 -15.69 -8.50
C GLY A 143 -25.97 -15.88 -9.99
N THR A 144 -24.95 -15.20 -10.51
CA THR A 144 -24.47 -15.40 -11.90
C THR A 144 -23.02 -15.86 -11.93
N ASP A 145 -22.14 -15.17 -11.19
CA ASP A 145 -20.72 -15.46 -11.20
C ASP A 145 -20.41 -16.58 -10.19
N ALA A 146 -19.58 -17.54 -10.59
CA ALA A 146 -19.09 -18.60 -9.69
C ALA A 146 -17.99 -18.11 -8.73
N ALA A 147 -17.24 -17.07 -9.15
CA ALA A 147 -16.15 -16.45 -8.39
C ALA A 147 -15.94 -14.99 -8.86
N PRO A 148 -15.25 -14.14 -8.07
CA PRO A 148 -14.82 -12.82 -8.51
C PRO A 148 -14.11 -12.81 -9.87
N GLN A 149 -14.52 -11.90 -10.75
CA GLN A 149 -13.96 -11.70 -12.09
C GLN A 149 -13.14 -10.40 -12.12
N SER A 150 -12.05 -10.37 -12.88
CA SER A 150 -11.32 -9.12 -13.11
C SER A 150 -12.18 -8.12 -13.89
N VAL A 151 -12.02 -6.83 -13.58
CA VAL A 151 -12.65 -5.74 -14.35
C VAL A 151 -11.62 -5.06 -15.26
N PRO A 152 -12.07 -4.43 -16.36
CA PRO A 152 -11.18 -3.66 -17.22
C PRO A 152 -10.50 -2.50 -16.48
N ALA A 153 -9.25 -2.18 -16.84
CA ALA A 153 -8.53 -1.01 -16.29
C ALA A 153 -9.18 0.35 -16.63
N SER A 154 -10.17 0.37 -17.53
CA SER A 154 -10.98 1.54 -17.84
C SER A 154 -11.99 1.88 -16.74
N TRP A 155 -12.28 0.96 -15.82
CA TRP A 155 -13.07 1.21 -14.62
C TRP A 155 -12.28 2.08 -13.65
N LYS A 156 -12.83 3.25 -13.30
CA LYS A 156 -12.13 4.22 -12.45
C LYS A 156 -13.05 4.79 -11.38
N ILE A 157 -12.59 4.79 -10.13
CA ILE A 157 -13.20 5.59 -9.09
C ILE A 157 -12.80 7.05 -9.32
N ALA A 158 -13.73 7.84 -9.85
CA ALA A 158 -13.48 9.22 -10.21
C ALA A 158 -13.62 10.18 -9.03
N ASN A 159 -14.44 9.84 -8.04
CA ASN A 159 -14.68 10.66 -6.85
C ASN A 159 -15.26 9.83 -5.70
N MET A 160 -15.21 10.38 -4.49
CA MET A 160 -15.79 9.80 -3.27
C MET A 160 -16.44 10.88 -2.39
N ASN A 161 -17.66 10.61 -1.96
CA ASN A 161 -18.35 11.28 -0.85
C ASN A 161 -18.12 10.50 0.44
N ASP A 162 -18.76 10.91 1.53
CA ASP A 162 -18.66 10.23 2.84
C ASP A 162 -18.94 8.72 2.77
N GLN A 163 -19.98 8.32 2.04
CA GLN A 163 -20.50 6.95 1.99
C GLN A 163 -20.65 6.39 0.57
N HIS A 164 -20.23 7.14 -0.46
CA HIS A 164 -20.44 6.76 -1.85
C HIS A 164 -19.23 7.04 -2.74
N ALA A 165 -18.97 6.14 -3.68
CA ALA A 165 -17.91 6.28 -4.67
C ALA A 165 -18.50 6.27 -6.08
N TYR A 166 -17.91 7.07 -6.96
CA TYR A 166 -18.36 7.28 -8.33
C TYR A 166 -17.49 6.44 -9.26
N LEU A 167 -17.97 5.27 -9.65
CA LEU A 167 -17.32 4.38 -10.60
C LEU A 167 -17.69 4.78 -12.03
N ARG A 168 -16.70 5.24 -12.80
CA ARG A 168 -16.82 5.53 -14.24
C ARG A 168 -16.35 4.33 -15.06
N PHE A 169 -17.06 4.03 -16.14
CA PHE A 169 -16.75 2.93 -17.06
C PHE A 169 -17.20 3.27 -18.50
N PRO A 170 -16.64 2.63 -19.54
CA PRO A 170 -17.09 2.83 -20.93
C PRO A 170 -18.53 2.37 -21.13
N VAL A 171 -19.35 3.18 -21.79
CA VAL A 171 -20.78 2.88 -22.05
C VAL A 171 -20.95 1.65 -22.93
N ASP A 172 -20.07 1.50 -23.93
CA ASP A 172 -20.17 0.44 -24.96
C ASP A 172 -19.34 -0.81 -24.61
N GLY A 173 -18.95 -0.98 -23.33
CA GLY A 173 -18.16 -2.12 -22.89
C GLY A 173 -19.02 -3.35 -22.57
N ASP A 174 -18.54 -4.54 -22.94
CA ASP A 174 -19.22 -5.83 -22.69
C ASP A 174 -19.41 -6.15 -21.19
N THR A 175 -18.69 -5.44 -20.31
CA THR A 175 -18.71 -5.65 -18.86
C THR A 175 -19.18 -4.41 -18.13
N ALA A 176 -20.43 -3.99 -18.34
CA ALA A 176 -21.03 -2.91 -17.55
C ALA A 176 -21.40 -3.39 -16.12
N PRO A 177 -21.19 -2.57 -15.07
CA PRO A 177 -21.70 -2.84 -13.74
C PRO A 177 -23.23 -2.76 -13.71
N GLN A 178 -23.85 -3.63 -12.92
CA GLN A 178 -25.29 -3.66 -12.67
C GLN A 178 -25.57 -3.42 -11.20
N VAL A 179 -26.74 -2.85 -10.89
CA VAL A 179 -27.19 -2.72 -9.49
C VAL A 179 -27.19 -4.09 -8.83
N GLY A 180 -26.57 -4.17 -7.65
CA GLY A 180 -26.39 -5.41 -6.91
C GLY A 180 -25.04 -6.09 -7.10
N ASP A 181 -24.28 -5.77 -8.15
CA ASP A 181 -22.91 -6.27 -8.31
C ASP A 181 -22.04 -5.84 -7.12
N LEU A 182 -21.12 -6.69 -6.70
CA LEU A 182 -20.04 -6.32 -5.80
C LEU A 182 -18.82 -5.88 -6.61
N VAL A 183 -18.13 -4.84 -6.16
CA VAL A 183 -16.90 -4.33 -6.76
C VAL A 183 -15.81 -4.35 -5.69
N GLY A 184 -14.73 -5.09 -5.96
CA GLY A 184 -13.53 -5.14 -5.16
C GLY A 184 -12.54 -4.07 -5.60
N CYS A 185 -12.20 -3.16 -4.69
CA CYS A 185 -11.25 -2.08 -4.93
C CYS A 185 -9.95 -2.30 -4.16
N GLY A 186 -8.84 -2.29 -4.87
CA GLY A 186 -7.51 -2.23 -4.29
C GLY A 186 -7.24 -0.85 -3.68
N ILE A 187 -6.47 -0.83 -2.60
CA ILE A 187 -6.24 0.37 -1.79
C ILE A 187 -4.83 0.89 -1.99
N SER A 188 -4.71 2.18 -2.35
CA SER A 188 -3.41 2.85 -2.55
C SER A 188 -2.78 3.39 -1.27
N HIS A 189 -3.52 3.60 -0.18
CA HIS A 189 -2.94 3.91 1.12
C HIS A 189 -3.55 3.02 2.23
N PRO A 190 -3.05 1.78 2.38
CA PRO A 190 -3.61 0.82 3.34
C PRO A 190 -3.65 1.33 4.77
N CYS A 191 -2.63 2.06 5.24
CA CYS A 191 -2.56 2.57 6.60
C CYS A 191 -3.75 3.46 6.98
N THR A 192 -4.16 4.39 6.11
CA THR A 192 -5.31 5.28 6.31
C THR A 192 -6.63 4.66 5.86
N THR A 193 -6.61 3.38 5.51
CA THR A 193 -7.81 2.56 5.39
C THR A 193 -7.99 1.72 6.65
N PHE A 194 -6.93 1.19 7.25
CA PHE A 194 -7.04 0.40 8.49
C PHE A 194 -7.77 1.17 9.61
N ASP A 195 -7.50 2.46 9.78
CA ASP A 195 -8.10 3.31 10.83
C ASP A 195 -9.62 3.49 10.71
N LYS A 196 -10.19 3.18 9.55
CA LYS A 196 -11.62 3.22 9.29
C LYS A 196 -12.36 1.95 9.70
N TRP A 197 -11.64 0.85 9.89
CA TRP A 197 -12.24 -0.47 10.13
C TRP A 197 -11.87 -1.00 11.49
N ARG A 198 -12.86 -1.29 12.34
CA ARG A 198 -12.66 -1.96 13.64
C ARG A 198 -12.21 -3.43 13.52
N ALA A 199 -12.53 -4.05 12.38
CA ALA A 199 -12.14 -5.41 12.06
C ALA A 199 -11.90 -5.54 10.55
N LEU A 200 -10.87 -6.29 10.19
CA LEU A 200 -10.54 -6.67 8.82
C LEU A 200 -10.70 -8.17 8.67
N PHE A 201 -11.31 -8.64 7.59
CA PHE A 201 -11.47 -10.07 7.35
C PHE A 201 -10.28 -10.61 6.55
N THR A 202 -9.74 -11.75 6.98
CA THR A 202 -8.82 -12.54 6.16
C THR A 202 -9.64 -13.51 5.31
N VAL A 203 -9.19 -13.74 4.08
CA VAL A 203 -9.85 -14.65 3.14
C VAL A 203 -8.85 -15.62 2.53
N ASP A 204 -9.33 -16.78 2.08
CA ASP A 204 -8.57 -17.68 1.20
C ASP A 204 -8.69 -17.27 -0.28
N ASP A 205 -8.05 -18.02 -1.18
CA ASP A 205 -8.06 -17.76 -2.63
C ASP A 205 -9.47 -17.85 -3.26
N ASP A 206 -10.38 -18.57 -2.60
CA ASP A 206 -11.79 -18.70 -2.99
C ASP A 206 -12.69 -17.63 -2.32
N TYR A 207 -12.08 -16.61 -1.70
CA TYR A 207 -12.77 -15.53 -0.99
C TYR A 207 -13.62 -15.98 0.22
N ARG A 208 -13.36 -17.16 0.78
CA ARG A 208 -14.00 -17.59 2.03
C ARG A 208 -13.33 -16.88 3.20
N VAL A 209 -14.13 -16.32 4.10
CA VAL A 209 -13.62 -15.70 5.33
C VAL A 209 -12.97 -16.76 6.21
N THR A 210 -11.68 -16.62 6.46
CA THR A 210 -10.87 -17.53 7.29
C THR A 210 -10.63 -16.99 8.69
N GLY A 211 -10.86 -15.70 8.91
CA GLY A 211 -10.61 -15.06 10.19
C GLY A 211 -10.92 -13.56 10.17
N ALA A 212 -10.67 -12.93 11.32
CA ALA A 212 -10.82 -11.50 11.49
C ALA A 212 -9.68 -10.92 12.34
N ILE A 213 -9.13 -9.80 11.90
CA ILE A 213 -8.11 -9.02 12.58
C ILE A 213 -8.80 -7.83 13.22
N ARG A 214 -8.77 -7.73 14.55
CA ARG A 214 -9.23 -6.55 15.27
C ARG A 214 -8.18 -5.45 15.21
N THR A 215 -8.61 -4.23 14.92
CA THR A 215 -7.75 -3.05 14.95
C THR A 215 -7.96 -2.23 16.24
N PHE A 216 -6.97 -1.40 16.58
CA PHE A 216 -6.98 -0.56 17.78
C PHE A 216 -6.56 0.86 17.40
N PHE A 217 -7.55 1.77 17.35
CA PHE A 217 -7.42 3.18 17.00
C PHE A 217 -8.09 4.06 18.04
#